data_AF-A0A3S4HLN4-F1
#
_entry.id   AF-A0A3S4HLN4-F1
#
_cell.length_a   1.000
_cell.length_b   1.000
_cell.length_c   1.000
_cell.angle_alpha   90.00
_cell.angle_beta   90.00
_cell.angle_gamma   90.00
#
_symmetry.space_group_name_H-M   'P 1'
#
loop_
_entity.id
_entity.type
_entity.pdbx_description
1 polymer ?
#
loop_
_entity_poly.entity_id
_entity_poly.type
_entity_poly.pdbx_seq_one_letter_code
_entity_poly.pdbx_strand_id
1 'polypeptide(L)'
;MQRTDLFPNMVLQMTSIGEESGSLDQMLDKVADFYEEEVDNAVAALSSLLEPAIMVILGILIGGLVIAMYMPIFKMGQVVG
;
A
#
# COMPACT_ATOMS: atom_id res chain seq x y z
N MET A 1 13.50 19.31 24.85
CA MET A 1 13.21 17.94 24.37
C MET A 1 14.36 17.45 23.51
N GLN A 2 14.91 16.28 23.82
CA GLN A 2 15.99 15.66 23.02
C GLN A 2 15.45 15.30 21.63
N ARG A 3 16.18 15.64 20.57
CA ARG A 3 15.87 15.21 19.20
C ARG A 3 16.16 13.72 19.07
N THR A 4 15.16 12.89 19.36
CA THR A 4 15.14 11.48 18.96
C THR A 4 14.39 11.40 17.64
N ASP A 5 14.97 10.78 16.61
CA ASP A 5 14.34 10.57 15.30
C ASP A 5 13.08 9.67 15.34
N LEU A 6 12.70 9.23 16.54
CA LEU A 6 11.48 8.47 16.82
C LEU A 6 10.21 9.33 16.73
N PHE A 7 10.28 10.63 17.02
CA PHE A 7 9.11 11.51 17.01
C PHE A 7 9.21 12.49 15.84
N PRO A 8 8.28 12.45 14.88
CA PRO A 8 8.24 13.42 13.79
C PRO A 8 8.13 14.85 14.31
N ASN A 9 8.69 15.80 13.56
CA ASN A 9 8.67 17.22 13.93
C ASN A 9 7.24 17.75 14.18
N MET A 10 6.25 17.21 13.48
CA MET A 10 4.84 17.60 13.64
C MET A 10 4.29 17.24 15.03
N VAL A 11 4.63 16.06 15.57
CA VAL A 11 4.28 15.67 16.95
C VAL A 11 4.94 16.59 17.96
N LEU A 12 6.25 16.84 17.79
CA LEU A 12 7.01 17.72 18.68
C LEU A 12 6.46 19.15 18.70
N GLN A 13 6.04 19.68 17.55
CA GLN A 13 5.43 21.00 17.44
C GLN A 13 4.04 21.04 18.09
N MET A 14 3.17 20.07 17.81
CA MET A 14 1.83 19.98 18.40
C MET A 14 1.90 19.89 19.92
N THR A 15 2.80 19.06 20.46
CA THR A 15 3.05 18.95 21.91
C THR A 15 3.55 20.27 22.50
N SER A 16 4.50 20.96 21.85
CA SER A 16 5.00 22.26 22.32
C SER A 16 3.92 23.34 22.34
N ILE A 17 3.07 23.38 21.30
CA ILE A 17 1.93 24.32 21.23
C ILE A 17 0.90 23.99 22.33
N GLY A 18 0.64 22.71 22.56
CA GLY A 18 -0.26 22.23 23.59
C GLY A 18 0.20 22.54 25.01
N GLU A 19 1.50 22.41 25.29
CA GLU A 19 2.09 22.83 26.56
C GLU A 19 1.99 24.34 26.78
N GLU A 20 2.32 25.15 25.77
CA GLU A 20 2.31 26.62 25.89
C GLU A 20 0.89 27.19 26.04
N SER A 21 -0.09 26.57 25.40
CA SER A 21 -1.51 26.97 25.46
C SER A 21 -2.32 26.29 26.57
N GLY A 22 -1.74 25.35 27.30
CA GLY A 22 -2.45 24.52 28.28
C GLY A 22 -3.48 23.56 27.65
N SER A 23 -3.38 23.30 26.35
CA SER A 23 -4.30 22.45 25.58
C SER A 23 -3.65 21.14 25.09
N LEU A 24 -2.67 20.64 25.84
CA LEU A 24 -1.88 19.46 25.48
C LEU A 24 -2.75 18.23 25.12
N ASP A 25 -3.81 17.98 25.88
CA ASP A 25 -4.76 16.88 25.64
C ASP A 25 -5.37 16.96 24.22
N GLN A 26 -5.90 18.13 23.86
CA GLN A 26 -6.46 18.37 22.52
C GLN A 26 -5.40 18.28 21.40
N MET A 27 -4.16 18.69 21.67
CA MET A 27 -3.09 18.58 20.67
C MET A 27 -2.64 17.13 20.47
N LEU A 28 -2.66 16.30 21.51
CA LEU A 28 -2.36 14.88 21.40
C LEU A 28 -3.47 14.10 20.68
N ASP A 29 -4.74 14.44 20.92
CA ASP A 29 -5.86 13.88 20.15
C ASP A 29 -5.71 14.16 18.66
N LYS A 30 -5.36 15.39 18.27
CA LYS A 30 -5.11 15.72 16.86
C LYS A 30 -3.95 14.94 16.24
N VAL A 31 -2.93 14.64 17.03
CA VAL A 31 -1.81 13.80 16.57
C VAL A 31 -2.29 12.37 16.36
N ALA A 32 -3.14 11.85 17.25
CA ALA A 32 -3.72 10.52 17.10
C ALA A 32 -4.59 10.44 15.82
N ASP A 33 -5.49 11.41 15.61
CA ASP A 33 -6.33 11.50 14.41
C ASP A 33 -5.49 11.50 13.13
N PHE A 34 -4.38 12.26 13.13
CA PHE A 34 -3.48 12.31 11.97
C PHE A 34 -2.84 10.94 11.67
N TYR A 35 -2.38 10.23 12.69
CA TYR A 35 -1.79 8.90 12.49
C TYR A 35 -2.83 7.86 12.07
N GLU A 36 -4.05 7.95 12.58
CA GLU A 36 -5.16 7.11 12.16
C GLU A 36 -5.46 7.32 10.67
N GLU A 37 -5.53 8.58 10.23
CA GLU A 37 -5.71 8.93 8.81
C GLU A 37 -4.54 8.43 7.93
N GLU A 38 -3.30 8.51 8.41
CA GLU A 38 -2.13 7.99 7.70
C GLU A 38 -2.20 6.47 7.52
N VAL A 39 -2.63 5.74 8.57
CA VAL A 39 -2.84 4.29 8.51
C VAL A 39 -3.97 3.93 7.55
N ASP A 40 -5.11 4.62 7.63
CA ASP A 40 -6.26 4.38 6.74
C ASP A 40 -5.90 4.63 5.27
N ASN A 41 -5.17 5.71 4.99
CA ASN A 41 -4.67 6.02 3.65
C ASN A 41 -3.70 4.94 3.14
N ALA A 42 -2.80 4.45 4.00
CA ALA A 42 -1.90 3.35 3.64
C ALA A 42 -2.67 2.06 3.34
N VAL A 43 -3.66 1.70 4.16
CA VAL A 43 -4.51 0.52 3.95
C VAL A 43 -5.32 0.63 2.66
N ALA A 44 -5.89 1.80 2.38
CA ALA A 44 -6.63 2.07 1.15
C ALA A 44 -5.74 1.96 -0.09
N ALA A 45 -4.53 2.53 -0.03
CA ALA A 45 -3.55 2.45 -1.12
C ALA A 45 -3.11 1.01 -1.37
N LEU A 46 -2.81 0.24 -0.32
CA LEU A 46 -2.47 -1.18 -0.44
C LEU A 46 -3.62 -1.99 -1.04
N SER A 47 -4.86 -1.73 -0.62
CA SER A 47 -6.05 -2.39 -1.16
C SER A 47 -6.26 -2.06 -2.64
N SER A 48 -6.06 -0.80 -3.03
CA SER A 48 -6.15 -0.37 -4.43
C SER A 48 -5.08 -1.02 -5.32
N LEU A 49 -3.89 -1.30 -4.79
CA LEU A 49 -2.82 -1.98 -5.53
C LEU A 49 -3.03 -3.49 -5.64
N LEU A 50 -3.78 -4.12 -4.74
CA LEU A 50 -4.08 -5.55 -4.80
C LEU A 50 -4.90 -5.91 -6.05
N GLU A 51 -5.87 -5.09 -6.44
CA GLU A 51 -6.71 -5.34 -7.62
C GLU A 51 -5.90 -5.48 -8.93
N PRO A 52 -5.05 -4.52 -9.33
CA PRO A 52 -4.23 -4.66 -10.52
C PRO A 52 -3.20 -5.79 -10.41
N ALA A 53 -2.65 -6.07 -9.22
CA ALA A 53 -1.75 -7.19 -9.03
C ALA A 53 -2.42 -8.53 -9.32
N ILE A 54 -3.66 -8.73 -8.84
CA ILE A 54 -4.45 -9.93 -9.12
C ILE A 54 -4.74 -10.06 -10.62
N MET A 55 -5.10 -8.96 -11.30
CA MET A 55 -5.35 -8.98 -12.75
C MET A 55 -4.11 -9.43 -13.55
N VAL A 56 -2.92 -8.94 -13.19
CA VAL A 56 -1.66 -9.35 -13.83
C VAL A 56 -1.40 -10.85 -13.63
N ILE A 57 -1.58 -11.35 -12.40
CA ILE A 57 -1.40 -12.78 -12.08
C ILE A 57 -2.38 -13.63 -12.90
N LEU A 58 -3.66 -13.26 -12.93
CA LEU A 58 -4.67 -13.97 -13.71
C LEU A 58 -4.37 -13.94 -15.21
N GLY A 59 -3.93 -12.80 -15.74
CA GLY A 59 -3.52 -12.67 -17.14
C GLY A 59 -2.37 -13.60 -17.51
N ILE A 60 -1.35 -13.71 -16.65
CA ILE A 60 -0.22 -14.64 -16.85
C ILE A 60 -0.70 -16.09 -16.79
N LEU A 61 -1.54 -16.44 -15.81
CA LEU A 61 -2.06 -17.81 -15.67
C LEU A 61 -2.90 -18.24 -16.88
N ILE A 62 -3.85 -17.39 -17.29
CA ILE A 62 -4.71 -17.66 -18.45
C ILE A 62 -3.89 -17.68 -19.74
N GLY A 63 -2.99 -16.72 -19.92
CA GLY A 63 -2.09 -16.67 -21.08
C GLY A 63 -1.18 -17.91 -21.18
N GLY A 64 -0.61 -18.34 -20.06
CA GLY A 64 0.19 -19.57 -19.97
C GLY A 64 -0.62 -20.81 -20.30
N LEU A 65 -1.87 -20.89 -19.83
CA LEU A 65 -2.78 -22.01 -20.13
C LEU A 65 -3.10 -22.09 -21.62
N VAL A 66 -3.41 -20.96 -22.27
CA VAL A 66 -3.67 -20.91 -23.71
C VAL A 66 -2.44 -21.38 -24.48
N ILE A 67 -1.24 -20.87 -24.16
CA ILE A 67 -0.01 -21.29 -24.81
C ILE A 67 0.22 -22.80 -24.64
N ALA A 68 0.04 -23.33 -23.43
CA ALA A 68 0.21 -24.76 -23.14
C ALA A 68 -0.79 -25.64 -23.92
N MET A 69 -2.01 -25.18 -24.12
CA MET A 69 -3.05 -25.90 -24.85
C MET A 69 -2.85 -25.88 -26.38
N TYR A 70 -2.41 -24.75 -26.94
CA TYR A 70 -2.28 -24.59 -28.40
C TYR A 70 -0.90 -24.96 -28.95
N MET A 71 0.18 -24.83 -28.17
CA MET A 71 1.53 -25.19 -28.62
C MET A 71 1.65 -26.64 -29.15
N PRO A 72 1.03 -27.67 -28.52
CA PRO A 72 1.06 -29.04 -29.04
C PRO A 72 0.40 -29.16 -30.41
N ILE A 73 -0.68 -28.41 -30.65
CA ILE A 73 -1.39 -28.41 -31.94
C ILE A 73 -0.48 -27.86 -33.04
N PHE A 74 0.21 -26.75 -32.79
CA PHE A 74 1.18 -26.18 -33.73
C PHE A 74 2.34 -27.13 -34.01
N LYS A 75 2.85 -27.81 -32.97
CA LYS A 75 3.92 -28.81 -33.12
C LYS A 75 3.47 -30.01 -33.94
N MET A 76 2.25 -30.52 -33.74
CA MET A 76 1.72 -31.60 -34.58
C MET A 76 1.52 -31.15 -36.04
N GLY A 77 1.04 -29.93 -36.27
CA GLY A 77 0.87 -29.39 -37.63
C GLY A 77 2.18 -29.30 -38.42
N GLN A 78 3.30 -28.97 -37.76
CA GLN A 78 4.63 -28.93 -38.40
C GLN A 78 5.22 -30.31 -38.71
N VAL A 79 4.77 -31.37 -38.03
CA VAL A 79 5.24 -32.75 -38.30
C VAL A 79 4.46 -33.39 -39.45
N VAL A 80 3.29 -32.85 -39.80
CA VAL A 80 2.38 -33.40 -40.81
C VAL A 80 2.45 -32.65 -42.16
N GLY A 81 3.04 -31.44 -42.19
CA GLY A 81 3.33 -30.69 -43.42
C GLY A 81 4.79 -30.81 -43.85
#